data_AF-A0A4Q3AV20-F1
#
_entry.id   AF-A0A4Q3AV20-F1
#
_cell.length_a   1.000
_cell.length_b   1.000
_cell.length_c   1.000
_cell.angle_alpha   90.00
_cell.angle_beta   90.00
_cell.angle_gamma   90.00
#
_symmetry.space_group_name_H-M   'P 1'
#
loop_
_entity.id
_entity.type
_entity.pdbx_description
1 polymer ?
#
loop_
_entity_poly.entity_id
_entity_poly.type
_entity_poly.pdbx_seq_one_letter_code
_entity_poly.pdbx_strand_id
1 'polypeptide(L)'
;MATQTIKFYNKSGKEFVTELKEKVEAYFVENNLSTYANNAMIIKTITLFSVYFGAYFLILSQLTPVWGMLFLAILMGFGKAGIGFSIAHDAIHGAYSTKLWVNRLLGFSMNLIGGSAYVWKITHNQI
;
A
#
# COMPACT_ATOMS: atom_id res chain seq x y z
N MET A 1 33.06 -4.49 -28.65
CA MET A 1 32.56 -3.13 -28.92
C MET A 1 31.81 -2.65 -27.69
N ALA A 2 32.18 -1.49 -27.13
CA ALA A 2 31.48 -0.95 -25.97
C ALA A 2 30.15 -0.31 -26.42
N THR A 3 29.03 -0.77 -25.87
CA THR A 3 27.71 -0.19 -26.10
C THR A 3 27.64 1.17 -25.41
N GLN A 4 27.66 2.26 -26.18
CA GLN A 4 27.33 3.59 -25.63
C GLN A 4 25.86 3.62 -25.27
N THR A 5 25.56 3.71 -23.97
CA THR A 5 24.20 3.90 -23.48
C THR A 5 23.80 5.36 -23.74
N ILE A 6 22.94 5.60 -24.73
CA ILE A 6 22.37 6.93 -24.98
C ILE A 6 21.40 7.24 -23.82
N LYS A 7 21.77 8.21 -22.97
CA LYS A 7 20.88 8.75 -21.94
C LYS A 7 20.28 10.06 -22.42
N PHE A 8 18.96 10.11 -22.55
CA PHE A 8 18.24 11.36 -22.82
C PHE A 8 18.16 12.17 -21.52
N TYR A 9 18.99 13.21 -21.41
CA TYR A 9 18.96 14.11 -20.26
C TYR A 9 17.74 15.04 -20.33
N ASN A 10 16.67 14.68 -19.64
CA ASN A 10 15.48 15.53 -19.54
C ASN A 10 15.64 16.55 -18.40
N LYS A 11 16.40 17.63 -18.66
CA LYS A 11 16.67 18.71 -17.69
C LYS A 11 15.37 19.33 -17.15
N SER A 12 14.42 19.64 -18.04
CA SER A 12 13.13 20.24 -17.68
C SER A 12 12.28 19.31 -16.81
N GLY A 13 12.29 18.00 -17.09
CA GLY A 13 11.63 17.01 -16.24
C GLY A 13 12.22 16.95 -14.82
N LYS A 14 13.54 17.09 -14.68
CA LYS A 14 14.19 17.09 -13.37
C LYS A 14 13.87 18.35 -12.56
N GLU A 15 13.90 19.51 -13.20
CA GLU A 15 13.53 20.80 -12.57
C GLU A 15 12.07 20.79 -12.11
N PHE A 16 11.14 20.34 -12.96
CA PHE A 16 9.74 20.19 -12.62
C PHE A 16 9.49 19.26 -11.42
N VAL A 17 10.11 18.07 -11.39
CA VAL A 17 9.96 17.12 -10.27
C VAL A 17 10.51 17.71 -8.97
N THR A 18 11.57 18.50 -9.05
CA THR A 18 12.17 19.15 -7.88
C THR A 18 11.23 20.21 -7.32
N GLU A 19 10.75 21.12 -8.17
CA GLU A 19 9.78 22.16 -7.79
C GLU A 19 8.47 21.56 -7.24
N LEU A 20 7.98 20.48 -7.85
CA LEU A 20 6.79 19.77 -7.38
C LEU A 20 6.98 19.22 -5.96
N LYS A 21 8.12 18.57 -5.68
CA LYS A 21 8.42 18.02 -4.35
C LYS A 21 8.52 19.11 -3.30
N GLU A 22 9.18 20.23 -3.63
CA GLU A 22 9.30 21.38 -2.73
C GLU A 22 7.93 21.96 -2.37
N LYS A 23 7.05 22.14 -3.36
CA LYS A 23 5.68 22.66 -3.12
C LYS A 23 4.81 21.69 -2.29
N VAL A 24 4.93 20.38 -2.53
CA VAL A 24 4.20 19.37 -1.75
C VAL A 24 4.69 19.37 -0.31
N GLU A 25 6.00 19.39 -0.07
CA GLU A 25 6.57 19.44 1.29
C GLU A 25 6.13 20.71 2.02
N ALA A 26 6.21 21.88 1.36
CA ALA A 26 5.73 23.15 1.93
C ALA A 26 4.27 23.07 2.35
N TYR A 27 3.40 22.45 1.54
CA TYR A 27 1.99 22.26 1.90
C TYR A 27 1.82 21.44 3.19
N PHE A 28 2.57 20.36 3.38
CA PHE A 28 2.49 19.57 4.62
C PHE A 28 2.94 20.38 5.85
N VAL A 29 4.06 21.11 5.72
CA VAL A 29 4.62 21.92 6.81
C VAL A 29 3.68 23.07 7.18
N GLU A 30 3.23 23.86 6.21
CA GLU A 30 2.37 25.04 6.43
C GLU A 30 1.03 24.67 7.06
N ASN A 31 0.49 23.49 6.72
CA ASN A 31 -0.78 23.00 7.25
C ASN A 31 -0.62 22.13 8.52
N ASN A 32 0.60 21.98 9.06
CA ASN A 32 0.90 21.10 10.20
C ASN A 32 0.41 19.65 9.99
N LEU A 33 0.53 19.17 8.76
CA LEU A 33 0.13 17.82 8.36
C LEU A 33 1.33 16.87 8.42
N SER A 34 1.09 15.66 8.92
CA SER A 34 2.05 14.58 8.83
C SER A 34 2.02 13.96 7.42
N THR A 35 3.19 13.61 6.89
CA THR A 35 3.33 12.78 5.69
C THR A 35 3.07 11.29 5.95
N TYR A 36 2.90 10.91 7.22
CA TYR A 36 2.56 9.55 7.64
C TYR A 36 1.06 9.32 7.79
N ALA A 37 0.66 8.06 7.97
CA ALA A 37 -0.73 7.68 8.18
C ALA A 37 -1.41 8.49 9.31
N ASN A 38 -2.63 8.94 9.04
CA ASN A 38 -3.51 9.59 10.02
C ASN A 38 -4.58 8.60 10.55
N ASN A 39 -5.48 9.09 11.41
CA ASN A 39 -6.56 8.28 11.99
C ASN A 39 -7.45 7.62 10.93
N ALA A 40 -7.71 8.28 9.80
CA ALA A 40 -8.51 7.70 8.73
C ALA A 40 -7.82 6.47 8.10
N MET A 41 -6.49 6.49 7.95
CA MET A 41 -5.72 5.35 7.47
C MET A 41 -5.68 4.20 8.49
N ILE A 42 -5.65 4.49 9.79
CA ILE A 42 -5.75 3.46 10.84
C ILE A 42 -7.11 2.79 10.82
N ILE A 43 -8.20 3.58 10.75
CA ILE A 43 -9.57 3.06 10.64
C ILE A 43 -9.70 2.20 9.38
N LYS A 44 -9.22 2.68 8.23
CA LYS A 44 -9.22 1.93 6.97
C LYS A 44 -8.48 0.60 7.11
N THR A 45 -7.33 0.59 7.77
CA THR A 45 -6.54 -0.62 8.02
C THR A 45 -7.31 -1.65 8.84
N ILE A 46 -7.91 -1.23 9.97
CA ILE A 46 -8.72 -2.11 10.81
C ILE A 46 -9.90 -2.66 10.00
N THR A 47 -10.66 -1.79 9.32
CA THR A 47 -11.83 -2.19 8.52
C THR A 47 -11.46 -3.22 7.46
N LEU A 48 -10.38 -3.01 6.69
CA LEU A 48 -9.98 -3.92 5.62
C LEU A 48 -9.52 -5.28 6.15
N PHE A 49 -8.77 -5.32 7.26
CA PHE A 49 -8.41 -6.58 7.90
C PHE A 49 -9.62 -7.30 8.50
N SER A 50 -10.53 -6.57 9.16
CA SER A 50 -11.77 -7.13 9.68
C SER A 50 -12.66 -7.70 8.58
N VAL A 51 -12.76 -7.01 7.44
CA VAL A 51 -13.47 -7.52 6.26
C VAL A 51 -12.84 -8.80 5.73
N TYR A 52 -11.51 -8.81 5.55
CA TYR A 52 -10.79 -9.97 5.03
C TYR A 52 -10.90 -11.19 5.95
N PHE A 53 -10.50 -11.05 7.22
CA PHE A 53 -10.51 -12.15 8.18
C PHE A 53 -11.93 -12.53 8.63
N GLY A 54 -12.83 -11.55 8.79
CA GLY A 54 -14.22 -11.79 9.14
C GLY A 54 -14.93 -12.60 8.06
N ALA A 55 -14.77 -12.23 6.79
CA ALA A 55 -15.31 -13.01 5.69
C ALA A 55 -14.71 -14.42 5.64
N TYR A 56 -13.39 -14.55 5.82
CA TYR A 56 -12.71 -15.85 5.87
C TYR A 56 -13.25 -16.77 6.97
N PHE A 57 -13.36 -16.28 8.21
CA PHE A 57 -13.85 -17.08 9.34
C PHE A 57 -15.34 -17.43 9.21
N LEU A 58 -16.16 -16.52 8.66
CA LEU A 58 -17.57 -16.82 8.38
C LEU A 58 -17.73 -17.91 7.31
N ILE A 59 -16.90 -17.92 6.27
CA ILE A 59 -16.86 -19.01 5.29
C ILE A 59 -16.49 -20.33 6.00
N LEU A 60 -15.42 -20.34 6.80
CA LEU A 60 -14.97 -21.53 7.52
C LEU A 60 -15.97 -22.06 8.54
N SER A 61 -16.81 -21.19 9.12
CA SER A 61 -17.84 -21.58 10.08
C SER A 61 -18.93 -22.47 9.49
N GLN A 62 -19.08 -22.48 8.15
CA GLN A 62 -20.15 -23.19 7.43
C GLN A 62 -21.58 -22.80 7.86
N LEU A 63 -21.75 -21.64 8.54
CA LEU A 63 -23.05 -21.13 8.97
C LEU A 63 -23.83 -20.44 7.85
N THR A 64 -23.22 -20.20 6.69
CA THR A 64 -23.83 -19.49 5.57
C THR A 64 -24.16 -20.44 4.41
N PRO A 65 -25.29 -20.25 3.71
CA PRO A 65 -25.59 -21.03 2.51
C PRO A 65 -24.60 -20.71 1.38
N VAL A 66 -24.55 -21.55 0.34
CA VAL A 66 -23.59 -21.43 -0.78
C VAL A 66 -23.55 -20.02 -1.39
N TRP A 67 -24.72 -19.39 -1.60
CA TRP A 67 -24.78 -18.01 -2.12
C TRP A 67 -24.23 -16.97 -1.14
N GLY A 68 -24.41 -17.19 0.17
CA GLY A 68 -23.79 -16.38 1.21
C GLY A 68 -22.27 -16.55 1.22
N MET A 69 -21.76 -17.78 1.05
CA MET A 69 -20.33 -18.04 0.91
C MET A 69 -19.73 -17.33 -0.32
N LEU A 70 -20.43 -17.33 -1.46
CA LEU A 70 -20.00 -16.59 -2.65
C LEU A 70 -19.90 -15.09 -2.39
N PHE A 71 -20.91 -14.51 -1.73
CA PHE A 71 -20.88 -13.10 -1.33
C PHE A 71 -19.70 -12.79 -0.41
N LEU A 72 -19.48 -13.63 0.62
CA LEU A 72 -18.35 -13.49 1.53
C LEU A 72 -17.01 -13.61 0.79
N ALA A 73 -16.89 -14.49 -0.20
CA ALA A 73 -15.67 -14.62 -1.00
C ALA A 73 -15.38 -13.36 -1.83
N ILE A 74 -16.41 -12.74 -2.42
CA ILE A 74 -16.28 -11.45 -3.12
C ILE A 74 -15.84 -10.36 -2.13
N LEU A 75 -16.49 -10.30 -0.96
CA LEU A 75 -16.17 -9.34 0.09
C LEU A 75 -14.74 -9.51 0.62
N MET A 76 -14.29 -10.76 0.80
CA MET A 76 -12.92 -11.11 1.13
C MET A 76 -11.93 -10.64 0.05
N GLY A 77 -12.32 -10.73 -1.24
CA GLY A 77 -11.56 -10.19 -2.36
C GLY A 77 -11.33 -8.68 -2.26
N PHE A 78 -12.35 -7.90 -1.89
CA PHE A 78 -12.20 -6.46 -1.63
C PHE A 78 -11.27 -6.18 -0.46
N GLY A 79 -11.41 -6.92 0.65
CA GLY A 79 -10.49 -6.83 1.79
C GLY A 79 -9.05 -7.11 1.38
N LYS A 80 -8.83 -8.18 0.60
CA LYS A 80 -7.52 -8.56 0.06
C LYS A 80 -6.91 -7.47 -0.80
N ALA A 81 -7.67 -6.92 -1.75
CA ALA A 81 -7.19 -5.84 -2.61
C ALA A 81 -6.84 -4.59 -1.80
N GLY A 82 -7.67 -4.21 -0.82
CA GLY A 82 -7.39 -3.08 0.06
C GLY A 82 -6.15 -3.28 0.92
N ILE A 83 -5.92 -4.49 1.45
CA ILE A 83 -4.68 -4.81 2.18
C ILE A 83 -3.46 -4.60 1.28
N GLY A 84 -3.48 -5.11 0.04
CA GLY A 84 -2.37 -4.97 -0.89
C GLY A 84 -2.09 -3.53 -1.33
N PHE A 85 -3.12 -2.84 -1.83
CA PHE A 85 -2.96 -1.54 -2.50
C PHE A 85 -3.07 -0.33 -1.56
N SER A 86 -3.60 -0.48 -0.34
CA SER A 86 -3.63 0.61 0.64
C SER A 86 -2.64 0.39 1.77
N ILE A 87 -2.72 -0.75 2.45
CA ILE A 87 -1.96 -0.96 3.70
C ILE A 87 -0.52 -1.35 3.40
N ALA A 88 -0.34 -2.44 2.66
CA ALA A 88 0.98 -2.97 2.33
C ALA A 88 1.75 -2.01 1.42
N HIS A 89 1.09 -1.44 0.42
CA HIS A 89 1.69 -0.44 -0.48
C HIS A 89 2.34 0.71 0.30
N ASP A 90 1.57 1.45 1.09
CA ASP A 90 2.08 2.62 1.83
C ASP A 90 3.15 2.22 2.85
N ALA A 91 3.00 1.05 3.48
CA ALA A 91 4.00 0.51 4.40
C ALA A 91 5.31 0.11 3.71
N ILE A 92 5.27 -0.46 2.50
CA ILE A 92 6.46 -0.81 1.70
C ILE A 92 7.19 0.46 1.22
N HIS A 93 6.45 1.55 0.96
CA HIS A 93 7.02 2.87 0.72
C HIS A 93 7.51 3.57 1.99
N GLY A 94 7.25 3.03 3.18
CA GLY A 94 7.65 3.60 4.46
C GLY A 94 6.77 4.77 4.94
N ALA A 95 5.66 5.04 4.24
CA ALA A 95 4.77 6.16 4.52
C ALA A 95 3.71 5.84 5.60
N TYR A 96 3.56 4.59 6.02
CA TYR A 96 2.54 4.27 7.02
C TYR A 96 2.91 4.80 8.42
N SER A 97 4.17 4.66 8.85
CA SER A 97 4.60 5.07 10.19
C SER A 97 6.01 5.63 10.21
N THR A 98 6.31 6.48 11.20
CA THR A 98 7.70 6.87 11.52
C THR A 98 8.54 5.70 12.03
N LYS A 99 7.90 4.66 12.59
CA LYS A 99 8.57 3.48 13.13
C LYS A 99 8.79 2.44 12.04
N LEU A 100 10.05 2.20 11.68
CA LEU A 100 10.41 1.24 10.62
C LEU A 100 9.85 -0.17 10.84
N TRP A 101 9.76 -0.64 12.08
CA TRP A 101 9.21 -1.96 12.38
C TRP A 101 7.71 -2.06 12.09
N VAL A 102 6.95 -0.97 12.23
CA VAL A 102 5.51 -0.92 11.90
C VAL A 102 5.34 -1.03 10.40
N ASN A 103 6.12 -0.27 9.62
CA ASN A 103 6.13 -0.38 8.16
C ASN A 103 6.51 -1.78 7.69
N ARG A 104 7.52 -2.42 8.32
CA ARG A 104 7.89 -3.80 7.98
C ARG A 104 6.75 -4.78 8.27
N LEU A 105 6.14 -4.69 9.45
CA LEU A 105 5.03 -5.56 9.85
C LEU A 105 3.84 -5.43 8.90
N LEU A 106 3.41 -4.20 8.61
CA LEU A 106 2.28 -3.95 7.71
C LEU A 106 2.64 -4.24 6.25
N GLY A 107 3.89 -4.00 5.83
CA GLY A 107 4.38 -4.40 4.51
C GLY A 107 4.34 -5.92 4.34
N PHE A 108 4.58 -6.70 5.41
CA PHE A 108 4.44 -8.16 5.34
C PHE A 108 3.02 -8.65 5.09
N SER A 109 1.99 -7.81 5.26
CA SER A 109 0.63 -8.15 4.89
C SER A 109 0.46 -8.40 3.38
N MET A 110 1.37 -7.90 2.52
CA MET A 110 1.45 -8.30 1.12
C MET A 110 1.68 -9.82 0.97
N ASN A 111 2.49 -10.41 1.84
CA ASN A 111 2.80 -11.85 1.81
C ASN A 111 1.64 -12.66 2.36
N LEU A 112 0.97 -12.16 3.41
CA LEU A 112 -0.25 -12.76 3.96
C LEU A 112 -1.30 -12.98 2.86
N ILE A 113 -1.48 -12.01 1.97
CA ILE A 113 -2.46 -12.11 0.89
C ILE A 113 -1.96 -12.88 -0.35
N GLY A 114 -0.78 -13.50 -0.29
CA GLY A 114 -0.18 -14.29 -1.37
C GLY A 114 0.63 -13.49 -2.39
N GLY A 115 0.91 -12.22 -2.13
CA GLY A 115 1.91 -11.43 -2.87
C GLY A 115 3.32 -11.58 -2.28
N SER A 116 4.25 -10.74 -2.71
CA SER A 116 5.59 -10.66 -2.10
C SER A 116 5.99 -9.22 -1.90
N ALA A 117 6.17 -8.83 -0.64
CA ALA A 117 6.64 -7.48 -0.29
C ALA A 117 8.03 -7.20 -0.88
N TYR A 118 8.88 -8.23 -0.96
CA TYR A 118 10.21 -8.15 -1.56
C TYR A 118 10.13 -7.88 -3.06
N VAL A 119 9.36 -8.68 -3.81
CA VAL A 119 9.17 -8.48 -5.25
C VAL A 119 8.56 -7.11 -5.53
N TRP A 120 7.50 -6.75 -4.80
CA TRP A 120 6.85 -5.44 -4.95
C TRP A 120 7.84 -4.29 -4.76
N LYS A 121 8.67 -4.34 -3.72
CA LYS A 121 9.70 -3.33 -3.48
C LYS A 121 10.70 -3.23 -4.64
N ILE A 122 11.05 -4.33 -5.28
CA ILE A 122 11.99 -4.33 -6.41
C ILE A 122 11.32 -3.85 -7.69
N THR A 123 10.09 -4.27 -7.99
CA THR A 123 9.47 -4.01 -9.29
C THR A 123 8.68 -2.70 -9.31
N HIS A 124 8.16 -2.26 -8.17
CA HIS A 124 7.27 -1.09 -8.07
C HIS A 124 8.00 0.16 -7.59
N ASN A 125 8.97 0.04 -6.67
CA ASN A 125 9.67 1.21 -6.11
C ASN A 125 10.85 1.69 -6.99
N GLN A 126 10.97 1.21 -8.23
CA GLN A 126 12.01 1.62 -9.20
C GLN A 126 11.60 2.87 -10.02
N ILE A 127 10.55 3.59 -9.62
CA ILE A 127 10.06 4.79 -10.32
C ILE A 127 10.50 6.05 -9.58
#